data_AF-A0A1V1UM94-F1
#
_entry.id   AF-A0A1V1UM94-F1
#
_cell.length_a   1.000
_cell.length_b   1.000
_cell.length_c   1.000
_cell.angle_alpha   90.00
_cell.angle_beta   90.00
_cell.angle_gamma   90.00
#
_symmetry.space_group_name_H-M   'P 1'
#
loop_
_entity.id
_entity.type
_entity.pdbx_description
1 polymer ?
#
loop_
_entity_poly.entity_id
_entity_poly.type
_entity_poly.pdbx_seq_one_letter_code
_entity_poly.pdbx_strand_id
1 'polypeptide(L)'
;MGYAAMTENDVVYGVFSAPDHLEHPAFSGDTRTTDERMTEYFNGLGKPGLARHASYNATIRGCFPGVGFIYSEALELFHEPQPHASWTLEQDGTWQPPHAAPPGTGWEWQEVEQAWHLDIHLADETSLQELDGVGASTAAAILAEMGERGAYRSLSDLAERVDGLGQATVDAWANAFVRTPE
;
A
#
# COMPACT_ATOMS: atom_id res chain seq x y z
N MET A 1 -9.93 -21.34 9.24
CA MET A 1 -9.31 -20.02 9.46
C MET A 1 -7.83 -20.11 9.09
N GLY A 2 -7.03 -19.06 9.25
CA GLY A 2 -5.59 -19.10 8.92
C GLY A 2 -4.73 -18.70 10.12
N TYR A 3 -3.52 -19.23 10.21
CA TYR A 3 -2.54 -18.84 11.21
C TYR A 3 -1.28 -18.36 10.52
N ALA A 4 -0.90 -17.13 10.81
CA ALA A 4 0.35 -16.57 10.34
C ALA A 4 1.48 -17.11 11.21
N ALA A 5 2.41 -17.84 10.58
CA ALA A 5 3.65 -18.22 11.22
C ALA A 5 4.69 -17.15 10.96
N MET A 6 5.40 -16.76 12.02
CA MET A 6 6.24 -15.57 12.03
C MET A 6 7.67 -15.89 12.45
N THR A 7 8.60 -15.09 11.95
CA THR A 7 10.00 -15.09 12.38
C THR A 7 10.13 -14.53 13.79
N GLU A 8 11.35 -14.52 14.34
CA GLU A 8 11.64 -13.88 15.63
C GLU A 8 11.43 -12.36 15.66
N ASN A 9 11.33 -11.72 14.49
CA ASN A 9 11.09 -10.27 14.34
C ASN A 9 9.62 -9.97 13.96
N ASP A 10 8.69 -10.88 14.30
CA ASP A 10 7.25 -10.75 14.03
C ASP A 10 6.86 -10.62 12.54
N VAL A 11 7.79 -10.93 11.63
CA VAL A 11 7.53 -10.96 10.19
C VAL A 11 6.91 -12.29 9.79
N VAL A 12 5.75 -12.25 9.14
CA VAL A 12 5.04 -13.40 8.60
C VAL A 12 5.83 -14.01 7.44
N TYR A 13 6.20 -15.28 7.55
CA TYR A 13 6.84 -16.02 6.45
C TYR A 13 5.89 -17.01 5.75
N GLY A 14 4.72 -17.27 6.35
CA GLY A 14 3.72 -18.14 5.76
C GLY A 14 2.42 -18.15 6.54
N VAL A 15 1.32 -18.48 5.86
CA VAL A 15 0.00 -18.65 6.48
C VAL A 15 -0.46 -20.09 6.28
N PHE A 16 -0.86 -20.73 7.36
CA PHE A 16 -1.20 -22.14 7.39
C PHE A 16 -2.57 -22.37 8.02
N SER A 17 -3.28 -23.40 7.56
CA SER A 17 -4.53 -23.83 8.19
C SER A 17 -4.25 -24.94 9.20
N ALA A 18 -4.99 -24.92 10.30
CA ALA A 18 -5.02 -26.01 11.27
C ALA A 18 -6.32 -26.82 11.10
N PRO A 19 -6.34 -28.11 11.48
CA PRO A 19 -7.57 -28.87 11.61
C PRO A 19 -8.52 -28.29 12.67
N ASP A 20 -9.81 -28.23 12.38
CA ASP A 20 -10.85 -27.64 13.25
C ASP A 20 -10.83 -28.15 14.70
N HIS A 21 -10.52 -29.44 14.90
CA HIS A 21 -10.50 -30.06 16.23
C HIS A 21 -9.39 -29.54 17.15
N LEU A 22 -8.38 -28.84 16.62
CA LEU A 22 -7.32 -28.18 17.40
C LEU A 22 -7.64 -26.71 17.71
N GLU A 23 -8.57 -26.10 16.97
CA GLU A 23 -8.92 -24.66 17.10
C GLU A 23 -9.78 -24.40 18.36
N HIS A 24 -10.49 -25.42 18.84
CA HIS A 24 -11.23 -25.40 20.10
C HIS A 24 -10.36 -25.90 21.27
N PRO A 25 -10.62 -25.47 22.53
CA PRO A 25 -9.93 -26.03 23.68
C PRO A 25 -10.08 -27.55 23.68
N ALA A 26 -8.95 -28.23 23.47
CA ALA A 26 -8.94 -29.63 23.08
C ALA A 26 -9.51 -30.52 24.18
N PHE A 27 -9.36 -30.14 25.46
CA PHE A 27 -9.81 -30.93 26.61
C PHE A 27 -10.10 -30.08 27.86
N SER A 28 -10.90 -30.62 28.78
CA SER A 28 -11.06 -30.07 30.14
C SER A 28 -9.70 -29.99 30.84
N GLY A 29 -9.27 -28.77 31.19
CA GLY A 29 -8.00 -28.51 31.87
C GLY A 29 -6.90 -27.88 31.01
N ASP A 30 -7.07 -27.76 29.69
CA ASP A 30 -6.14 -26.98 28.86
C ASP A 30 -6.43 -25.48 29.02
N THR A 31 -5.51 -24.75 29.66
CA THR A 31 -5.60 -23.31 29.90
C THR A 31 -4.89 -22.46 28.86
N ARG A 32 -4.25 -23.08 27.86
CA ARG A 32 -3.53 -22.36 26.81
C ARG A 32 -4.49 -21.66 25.87
N THR A 33 -4.04 -20.52 25.37
CA THR A 33 -4.69 -19.80 24.28
C THR A 33 -4.62 -20.59 22.97
N THR A 34 -5.49 -20.26 22.02
CA THR A 34 -5.44 -20.87 20.68
C THR A 34 -4.10 -20.60 20.00
N ASP A 35 -3.54 -19.39 20.13
CA ASP A 35 -2.23 -19.06 19.54
C ASP A 35 -1.09 -19.92 20.10
N GLU A 36 -1.05 -20.17 21.41
CA GLU A 36 -0.03 -21.05 22.02
C GLU A 36 -0.15 -22.49 21.51
N ARG A 37 -1.37 -23.03 21.44
CA ARG A 37 -1.61 -24.37 20.88
C ARG A 37 -1.14 -24.47 19.43
N MET A 38 -1.45 -23.46 18.63
CA MET A 38 -1.11 -23.44 17.21
C MET A 38 0.38 -23.24 16.99
N THR A 39 1.02 -22.43 17.82
CA THR A 39 2.48 -22.26 17.84
C THR A 39 3.16 -23.60 18.05
N GLU A 40 2.78 -24.36 19.07
CA GLU A 40 3.33 -25.70 19.31
C GLU A 40 3.06 -26.66 18.14
N TYR A 41 1.83 -26.67 17.62
CA TYR A 41 1.43 -27.53 16.52
C TYR A 41 2.27 -27.28 15.26
N PHE A 42 2.40 -26.02 14.84
CA PHE A 42 3.16 -25.67 13.64
C PHE A 42 4.66 -25.86 13.83
N ASN A 43 5.20 -25.61 15.03
CA ASN A 43 6.58 -25.96 15.36
C ASN A 43 6.84 -27.45 15.17
N GLY A 44 5.91 -28.32 15.61
CA GLY A 44 5.98 -29.77 15.41
C GLY A 44 5.95 -30.22 13.93
N LEU A 45 5.42 -29.39 13.04
CA LEU A 45 5.40 -29.60 11.59
C LEU A 45 6.62 -29.00 10.87
N GLY A 46 7.63 -28.52 11.61
CA GLY A 46 8.81 -27.87 11.04
C GLY A 46 8.55 -26.45 10.53
N LYS A 47 7.56 -25.77 11.09
CA LYS A 47 7.24 -24.35 10.82
C LYS A 47 7.54 -23.56 12.09
N PRO A 48 8.82 -23.21 12.34
CA PRO A 48 9.24 -22.63 13.59
C PRO A 48 8.68 -21.22 13.79
N GLY A 49 8.49 -20.82 15.04
CA GLY A 49 8.12 -19.45 15.43
C GLY A 49 6.70 -19.34 15.99
N LEU A 50 6.29 -18.11 16.28
CA LEU A 50 4.95 -17.85 16.81
C LEU A 50 3.91 -18.00 15.70
N ALA A 51 2.76 -18.59 16.05
CA ALA A 51 1.60 -18.68 15.19
C ALA A 51 0.45 -17.83 15.74
N ARG A 52 0.00 -16.86 14.95
CA ARG A 52 -1.11 -15.95 15.34
C ARG A 52 -2.30 -16.17 14.45
N HIS A 53 -3.46 -16.33 15.08
CA HIS A 53 -4.73 -16.54 14.39
C HIS A 53 -5.15 -15.31 13.58
N ALA A 54 -5.50 -15.51 12.31
CA ALA A 54 -5.98 -14.49 11.39
C ALA A 54 -7.26 -14.93 10.69
N SER A 55 -8.16 -13.97 10.44
CA SER A 55 -9.41 -14.23 9.74
C SER A 55 -9.38 -13.72 8.30
N TYR A 56 -9.93 -14.50 7.37
CA TYR A 56 -10.08 -14.11 5.95
C TYR A 56 -10.96 -12.87 5.76
N ASN A 57 -11.90 -12.61 6.68
CA ASN A 57 -12.83 -11.48 6.62
C ASN A 57 -12.43 -10.34 7.58
N ALA A 58 -11.16 -10.27 7.99
CA ALA A 58 -10.60 -9.21 8.83
C ALA A 58 -11.24 -9.04 10.22
N THR A 59 -12.06 -9.99 10.69
CA THR A 59 -12.68 -9.93 12.03
C THR A 59 -11.72 -10.23 13.18
N ILE A 60 -10.55 -10.79 12.89
CA ILE A 60 -9.51 -11.14 13.86
C ILE A 60 -8.21 -10.51 13.37
N ARG A 61 -7.57 -9.70 14.23
CA ARG A 61 -6.27 -9.06 13.98
C ARG A 61 -6.22 -8.15 12.76
N GLY A 62 -7.34 -7.47 12.46
CA GLY A 62 -7.44 -6.35 11.51
C GLY A 62 -7.38 -6.74 10.02
N CYS A 63 -6.67 -7.79 9.65
CA CYS A 63 -6.58 -8.25 8.27
C CYS A 63 -6.17 -9.73 8.16
N PHE A 64 -6.24 -10.27 6.94
CA PHE A 64 -5.62 -11.56 6.61
C PHE A 64 -4.19 -11.29 6.10
N PRO A 65 -3.14 -11.68 6.84
CA PRO A 65 -1.78 -11.26 6.52
C PRO A 65 -1.23 -11.99 5.30
N GLY A 66 -0.47 -11.26 4.48
CA GLY A 66 0.41 -11.84 3.47
C GLY A 66 1.78 -12.21 4.04
N VAL A 67 2.57 -12.93 3.25
CA VAL A 67 4.02 -13.09 3.54
C VAL A 67 4.67 -11.70 3.50
N GLY A 68 5.50 -11.39 4.49
CA GLY A 68 6.16 -10.09 4.67
C GLY A 68 5.41 -9.11 5.58
N PHE A 69 4.17 -9.42 5.97
CA PHE A 69 3.44 -8.62 6.95
C PHE A 69 4.09 -8.72 8.33
N ILE A 70 3.82 -7.73 9.17
CA ILE A 70 4.35 -7.63 10.54
C ILE A 70 3.18 -7.73 11.52
N TYR A 71 3.33 -8.52 12.58
CA TYR A 71 2.40 -8.51 13.70
C TYR A 71 2.81 -7.44 14.72
N SER A 72 1.88 -6.53 15.02
CA SER A 72 2.04 -5.57 16.11
C SER A 72 1.34 -6.10 17.36
N GLU A 73 2.12 -6.48 18.38
CA GLU A 73 1.56 -6.88 19.67
C GLU A 73 0.84 -5.72 20.36
N ALA A 74 1.33 -4.49 20.20
CA ALA A 74 0.74 -3.30 20.80
C ALA A 74 -0.65 -2.95 20.25
N LEU A 75 -0.88 -3.21 18.95
CA LEU A 75 -2.16 -2.96 18.28
C LEU A 75 -3.00 -4.23 18.13
N GLU A 76 -2.45 -5.39 18.52
CA GLU A 76 -3.02 -6.72 18.34
C GLU A 76 -3.52 -7.00 16.91
N LEU A 77 -2.80 -6.51 15.89
CA LEU A 77 -3.16 -6.66 14.47
C LEU A 77 -1.95 -6.92 13.58
N PHE A 78 -2.22 -7.39 12.37
CA PHE A 78 -1.21 -7.43 11.31
C PHE A 78 -1.27 -6.17 10.46
N HIS A 79 -0.10 -5.68 10.06
CA HIS A 79 0.03 -4.57 9.13
C HIS A 79 1.15 -4.86 8.11
N GLU A 80 1.12 -4.13 6.99
CA GLU A 80 2.20 -4.19 6.00
C GLU A 80 3.49 -3.57 6.57
N PRO A 81 4.68 -3.93 6.05
CA PRO A 81 5.90 -3.22 6.40
C PRO A 81 5.75 -1.73 6.08
N GLN A 82 6.45 -0.89 6.85
CA GLN A 82 6.39 0.56 6.67
C GLN A 82 6.73 0.93 5.21
N PRO A 83 5.79 1.51 4.43
CA PRO A 83 6.02 1.82 3.02
C PRO A 83 7.09 2.91 2.85
N HIS A 84 7.03 3.92 3.73
CA HIS A 84 7.92 5.07 3.73
C HIS A 84 8.24 5.49 5.17
N ALA A 85 9.47 5.92 5.44
CA ALA A 85 9.93 6.23 6.79
C ALA A 85 9.15 7.39 7.43
N SER A 86 8.65 8.33 6.61
CA SER A 86 7.82 9.44 7.06
C SER A 86 6.38 9.06 7.43
N TRP A 87 5.90 7.88 7.02
CA TRP A 87 4.52 7.46 7.28
C TRP A 87 4.40 6.90 8.69
N THR A 88 3.28 7.19 9.35
CA THR A 88 2.99 6.77 10.73
C THR A 88 1.91 5.70 10.73
N LEU A 89 2.05 4.68 11.58
CA LEU A 89 1.07 3.61 11.72
C LEU A 89 -0.07 4.07 12.63
N GLU A 90 -1.29 4.06 12.14
CA GLU A 90 -2.49 4.35 12.92
C GLU A 90 -2.97 3.13 13.72
N GLN A 91 -3.89 3.37 14.65
CA GLN A 91 -4.42 2.32 15.54
C GLN A 91 -5.14 1.18 14.79
N ASP A 92 -5.64 1.44 13.58
CA ASP A 92 -6.31 0.45 12.74
C ASP A 92 -5.35 -0.37 11.85
N GLY A 93 -4.04 -0.10 11.94
CA GLY A 93 -3.02 -0.76 11.12
C GLY A 93 -2.78 -0.12 9.76
N THR A 94 -3.44 1.00 9.46
CA THR A 94 -3.23 1.77 8.23
C THR A 94 -2.04 2.69 8.37
N TRP A 95 -1.14 2.68 7.39
CA TRP A 95 -0.06 3.66 7.31
C TRP A 95 -0.59 4.99 6.77
N GLN A 96 -0.39 6.08 7.51
CA GLN A 96 -0.78 7.42 7.10
C GLN A 96 0.44 8.26 6.68
N PRO A 97 0.39 8.89 5.50
CA PRO A 97 1.38 9.90 5.12
C PRO A 97 1.26 11.16 6.01
N PRO A 98 2.34 11.94 6.16
CA PRO A 98 2.29 13.25 6.84
C PRO A 98 1.28 14.23 6.22
N HIS A 99 1.06 14.13 4.91
CA HIS A 99 0.13 14.96 4.15
C HIS A 99 -0.81 14.06 3.33
N ALA A 100 -2.10 14.35 3.36
CA ALA A 100 -3.08 13.61 2.58
C ALA A 100 -2.79 13.75 1.07
N ALA A 101 -3.02 12.66 0.33
CA ALA A 101 -2.96 12.70 -1.13
C ALA A 101 -4.01 13.67 -1.68
N PRO A 102 -3.68 14.46 -2.73
CA PRO A 102 -4.69 15.24 -3.44
C PRO A 102 -5.73 14.32 -4.09
N PRO A 103 -6.91 14.86 -4.48
CA PRO A 103 -7.96 14.06 -5.09
C PRO A 103 -7.54 13.49 -6.46
N GLY A 104 -8.16 12.37 -6.84
CA GLY A 104 -7.93 11.69 -8.12
C GLY A 104 -6.89 10.57 -8.03
N THR A 105 -6.31 10.20 -9.18
CA THR A 105 -5.34 9.09 -9.32
C THR A 105 -3.99 9.54 -9.86
N GLY A 106 -2.95 8.72 -9.68
CA GLY A 106 -1.63 8.97 -10.25
C GLY A 106 -0.66 9.74 -9.35
N TRP A 107 -1.06 10.04 -8.11
CA TRP A 107 -0.18 10.61 -7.09
C TRP A 107 0.78 9.56 -6.54
N GLU A 108 2.06 9.93 -6.48
CA GLU A 108 3.13 9.15 -5.90
C GLU A 108 3.81 9.93 -4.78
N TRP A 109 4.08 9.28 -3.65
CA TRP A 109 4.72 9.91 -2.51
C TRP A 109 6.24 9.99 -2.72
N GLN A 110 6.77 11.20 -2.74
CA GLN A 110 8.21 11.44 -2.80
C GLN A 110 8.77 11.59 -1.40
N GLU A 111 9.43 10.54 -0.90
CA GLU A 111 9.91 10.48 0.49
C GLU A 111 10.94 11.56 0.84
N VAL A 112 11.83 11.89 -0.10
CA VAL A 112 12.87 12.90 0.11
C VAL A 112 12.27 14.29 0.31
N GLU A 113 11.22 14.61 -0.45
CA GLU A 113 10.54 15.90 -0.43
C GLU A 113 9.36 15.95 0.54
N GLN A 114 8.92 14.77 1.02
CA GLN A 114 7.70 14.56 1.80
C GLN A 114 6.48 15.21 1.14
N ALA A 115 6.34 15.01 -0.17
CA ALA A 115 5.30 15.61 -0.99
C ALA A 115 4.74 14.61 -2.00
N TRP A 116 3.50 14.86 -2.43
CA TRP A 116 2.85 14.09 -3.49
C TRP A 116 3.20 14.66 -4.86
N HIS A 117 3.73 13.81 -5.75
CA HIS A 117 4.05 14.16 -7.13
C HIS A 117 3.14 13.39 -8.07
N LEU A 118 2.60 14.07 -9.08
CA LEU A 118 1.70 13.51 -10.06
C LEU A 118 2.47 12.86 -11.20
N ASP A 119 2.25 11.56 -11.42
CA ASP A 119 2.62 10.88 -12.65
C ASP A 119 1.57 11.18 -13.72
N ILE A 120 1.96 11.95 -14.73
CA ILE A 120 1.08 12.36 -15.81
C ILE A 120 0.45 11.16 -16.55
N HIS A 121 1.12 10.01 -16.65
CA HIS A 121 0.58 8.86 -17.37
C HIS A 121 -0.51 8.10 -16.60
N LEU A 122 -0.54 8.26 -15.28
CA LEU A 122 -1.52 7.61 -14.39
C LEU A 122 -2.58 8.59 -13.87
N ALA A 123 -2.42 9.87 -14.20
CA ALA A 123 -3.30 10.94 -13.80
C ALA A 123 -4.67 10.83 -14.46
N ASP A 124 -5.72 11.04 -13.67
CA ASP A 124 -7.07 11.29 -14.17
C ASP A 124 -7.30 12.80 -14.39
N GLU A 125 -8.46 13.15 -14.97
CA GLU A 125 -8.80 14.56 -15.24
C GLU A 125 -8.85 15.39 -13.95
N THR A 126 -9.25 14.78 -12.82
CA THR A 126 -9.27 15.45 -11.52
C THR A 126 -7.87 15.78 -11.03
N SER A 127 -6.93 14.84 -11.10
CA SER A 127 -5.55 15.08 -10.64
C SER A 127 -4.81 16.08 -11.52
N LEU A 128 -5.02 16.03 -12.84
CA LEU A 128 -4.42 16.99 -13.76
C LEU A 128 -4.85 18.43 -13.45
N GLN A 129 -6.09 18.64 -12.98
CA GLN A 129 -6.59 19.96 -12.61
C GLN A 129 -5.99 20.53 -11.32
N GLU A 130 -5.26 19.73 -10.56
CA GLU A 130 -4.51 20.21 -9.39
C GLU A 130 -3.17 20.88 -9.79
N LEU A 131 -2.75 20.74 -11.05
CA LEU A 131 -1.53 21.39 -11.55
C LEU A 131 -1.78 22.86 -11.88
N ASP A 132 -0.83 23.72 -11.50
CA ASP A 132 -0.91 25.15 -11.80
C ASP A 132 -0.99 25.40 -13.31
N GLY A 133 -2.00 26.14 -13.74
CA GLY A 133 -2.26 26.43 -15.15
C GLY A 133 -2.99 25.33 -15.93
N VAL A 134 -3.45 24.25 -15.28
CA VAL A 134 -4.25 23.19 -15.92
C VAL A 134 -5.71 23.27 -15.47
N GLY A 135 -6.59 23.73 -16.37
CA GLY A 135 -8.05 23.64 -16.18
C GLY A 135 -8.64 22.40 -16.86
N ALA A 136 -9.94 22.18 -16.70
CA ALA A 136 -10.66 21.04 -17.30
C ALA A 136 -10.39 20.86 -18.81
N SER A 137 -10.39 21.95 -19.59
CA SER A 137 -10.09 21.87 -21.04
C SER A 137 -8.67 21.38 -21.32
N THR A 138 -7.68 21.86 -20.56
CA THR A 138 -6.28 21.45 -20.72
C THR A 138 -6.08 20.02 -20.25
N ALA A 139 -6.68 19.63 -19.13
CA ALA A 139 -6.66 18.25 -18.63
C ALA A 139 -7.25 17.27 -19.65
N ALA A 140 -8.41 17.59 -20.24
CA ALA A 140 -9.02 16.80 -21.30
C ALA A 140 -8.14 16.71 -22.55
N ALA A 141 -7.46 17.80 -22.91
CA ALA A 141 -6.52 17.81 -24.05
C ALA A 141 -5.31 16.90 -23.81
N ILE A 142 -4.73 16.89 -22.60
CA ILE A 142 -3.64 15.98 -22.21
C ILE A 142 -4.09 14.51 -22.37
N LEU A 143 -5.22 14.13 -21.80
CA LEU A 143 -5.70 12.75 -21.86
C LEU A 143 -6.02 12.29 -23.29
N ALA A 144 -6.67 13.17 -24.09
CA ALA A 144 -6.98 12.88 -25.47
C ALA A 144 -5.70 12.70 -26.32
N GLU A 145 -4.75 13.61 -26.16
CA GLU A 145 -3.50 13.59 -26.90
C GLU A 145 -2.67 12.33 -26.55
N MET A 146 -2.59 11.96 -25.26
CA MET A 146 -1.94 10.73 -24.82
C MET A 146 -2.62 9.49 -25.40
N GLY A 147 -3.95 9.47 -25.47
CA GLY A 147 -4.72 8.37 -26.06
C GLY A 147 -4.52 8.21 -27.57
N GLU A 148 -4.30 9.31 -28.29
CA GLU A 148 -4.12 9.31 -29.75
C GLU A 148 -2.68 9.03 -30.18
N ARG A 149 -1.69 9.63 -29.49
CA ARG A 149 -0.29 9.64 -29.92
C ARG A 149 0.63 8.85 -28.99
N GLY A 150 0.10 8.36 -27.87
CA GLY A 150 0.81 7.52 -26.89
C GLY A 150 1.47 8.32 -25.77
N ALA A 151 2.20 7.61 -24.91
CA ALA A 151 2.84 8.18 -23.73
C ALA A 151 3.76 9.37 -24.06
N TYR A 152 3.76 10.37 -23.18
CA TYR A 152 4.73 11.47 -23.21
C TYR A 152 6.14 10.98 -22.92
N ARG A 153 7.13 11.55 -23.61
CA ARG A 153 8.55 11.21 -23.39
C ARG A 153 9.20 12.05 -22.31
N SER A 154 8.66 13.23 -22.08
CA SER A 154 9.10 14.20 -21.09
C SER A 154 8.00 15.23 -20.88
N LEU A 155 8.19 16.07 -19.86
CA LEU A 155 7.35 17.24 -19.64
C LEU A 155 7.43 18.24 -20.80
N SER A 156 8.59 18.41 -21.43
CA SER A 156 8.72 19.25 -22.63
C SER A 156 7.98 18.67 -23.84
N ASP A 157 8.03 17.35 -24.05
CA ASP A 157 7.24 16.67 -25.10
C ASP A 157 5.74 16.90 -24.90
N LEU A 158 5.28 16.88 -23.64
CA LEU A 158 3.91 17.21 -23.30
C LEU A 158 3.54 18.66 -23.66
N ALA A 159 4.39 19.63 -23.31
CA ALA A 159 4.16 21.04 -23.63
C ALA A 159 4.18 21.31 -25.16
N GLU A 160 4.97 20.56 -25.93
CA GLU A 160 4.99 20.66 -27.39
C GLU A 160 3.74 20.06 -28.04
N ARG A 161 3.13 19.06 -27.42
CA ARG A 161 2.02 18.28 -27.99
C ARG A 161 0.64 18.84 -27.62
N VAL A 162 0.50 19.48 -26.47
CA VAL A 162 -0.79 19.92 -25.92
C VAL A 162 -1.00 21.41 -26.15
N ASP A 163 -1.97 21.74 -27.01
CA ASP A 163 -2.34 23.13 -27.29
C ASP A 163 -2.84 23.86 -26.03
N GLY A 164 -2.32 25.08 -25.81
CA GLY A 164 -2.70 25.92 -24.68
C GLY A 164 -1.90 25.66 -23.39
N LEU A 165 -0.95 24.73 -23.41
CA LEU A 165 -0.04 24.47 -22.31
C LEU A 165 1.39 24.90 -22.68
N GLY A 166 1.86 26.01 -22.11
CA GLY A 166 3.18 26.57 -22.43
C GLY A 166 4.32 25.87 -21.69
N GLN A 167 5.51 25.81 -22.30
CA GLN A 167 6.72 25.23 -21.68
C GLN A 167 7.03 25.86 -20.31
N ALA A 168 6.86 27.18 -20.17
CA ALA A 168 7.11 27.88 -18.90
C ALA A 168 6.16 27.44 -17.78
N THR A 169 4.92 27.06 -18.10
CA THR A 169 3.96 26.52 -17.13
C THR A 169 4.44 25.15 -16.66
N VAL A 170 4.81 24.29 -17.60
CA VAL A 170 5.26 22.94 -17.30
C VAL A 170 6.58 22.93 -16.53
N ASP A 171 7.53 23.78 -16.90
CA ASP A 171 8.82 23.93 -16.19
C ASP A 171 8.66 24.43 -14.75
N ALA A 172 7.54 25.09 -14.44
CA ALA A 172 7.24 25.58 -13.10
C ALA A 172 6.61 24.51 -12.19
N TRP A 173 6.17 23.37 -12.73
CA TRP A 173 5.62 22.29 -11.93
C TRP A 173 6.71 21.62 -11.10
N ALA A 174 6.63 21.78 -9.78
CA ALA A 174 7.53 21.09 -8.84
C ALA A 174 7.04 19.66 -8.51
N ASN A 175 5.74 19.41 -8.68
CA ASN A 175 5.05 18.22 -8.21
C ASN A 175 4.47 17.36 -9.35
N ALA A 176 5.06 17.41 -10.55
CA ALA A 176 4.61 16.61 -11.69
C ALA A 176 5.81 16.01 -12.42
N PHE A 177 5.64 14.80 -12.94
CA PHE A 177 6.67 14.14 -13.72
C PHE A 177 6.07 13.18 -14.74
N VAL A 178 6.91 12.82 -15.71
CA VAL A 178 6.60 11.82 -16.73
C VAL A 178 7.57 10.67 -16.51
N ARG A 179 7.06 9.46 -16.25
CA ARG A 179 7.92 8.29 -16.16
C ARG A 179 8.57 8.04 -17.51
N THR A 180 9.89 7.94 -17.52
CA THR A 180 10.58 7.41 -18.69
C THR A 180 10.42 5.89 -18.67
N PRO A 181 9.98 5.26 -19.76
CA PRO A 181 10.00 3.80 -19.83
C PRO A 181 11.45 3.33 -19.72
N GLU A 182 11.71 2.39 -18.81
CA GLU A 182 13.00 1.67 -18.69
C GLU A 182 13.33 0.87 -19.95
#